data_AF-A0A925XHU9-F1
#
_entry.id   AF-A0A925XHU9-F1
#
_cell.length_a   1.000
_cell.length_b   1.000
_cell.length_c   1.000
_cell.angle_alpha   90.00
_cell.angle_beta   90.00
_cell.angle_gamma   90.00
#
_symmetry.space_group_name_H-M   'P 1'
#
loop_
_entity.id
_entity.type
_entity.pdbx_description
1 polymer ?
#
loop_
_entity_poly.entity_id
_entity_poly.type
_entity_poly.pdbx_seq_one_letter_code
_entity_poly.pdbx_strand_id
1 'polypeptide(L)'
;DADLLPAPTTWKTLPDGTLPANVRGFDPVTSRPLTWPMRNTLAHWAVLLTDVAAGEYELRCRTVDANGIAQPMPRPFQKSGQNLIQRVSLSVMTS
;
A
#
# COMPACT_ATOMS: atom_id res chain seq x y z
N ASP A 1 -3.30 -13.43 3.78
CA ASP A 1 -2.70 -12.48 2.82
C ASP A 1 -2.86 -11.06 3.32
N ALA A 2 -2.14 -10.12 2.70
CA ALA A 2 -2.34 -8.71 2.97
C ALA A 2 -3.64 -8.22 2.33
N ASP A 3 -4.38 -7.41 3.06
CA ASP A 3 -5.61 -6.79 2.57
C ASP A 3 -5.34 -5.35 2.16
N LEU A 4 -5.90 -4.97 1.01
CA LEU A 4 -5.97 -3.58 0.61
C LEU A 4 -6.88 -2.84 1.59
N LEU A 5 -6.39 -1.75 2.20
CA LEU A 5 -7.23 -0.91 3.04
C LEU A 5 -8.31 -0.24 2.19
N PRO A 6 -9.51 0.00 2.75
CA PRO A 6 -10.56 0.71 2.04
C PRO A 6 -10.13 2.14 1.69
N ALA A 7 -10.85 2.75 0.76
CA ALA A 7 -10.67 4.16 0.44
C ALA A 7 -10.75 5.03 1.71
N PRO A 8 -9.91 6.08 1.83
CA PRO A 8 -9.97 6.97 2.96
C PRO A 8 -11.34 7.64 3.04
N THR A 9 -11.90 7.70 4.24
CA THR A 9 -13.16 8.39 4.52
C THR A 9 -12.94 9.84 4.96
N THR A 10 -11.69 10.22 5.26
CA THR A 10 -11.30 11.56 5.70
C THR A 10 -9.98 11.96 5.08
N TRP A 11 -9.80 13.24 4.74
CA TRP A 11 -8.60 13.76 4.08
C TRP A 11 -7.78 14.64 5.02
N LYS A 12 -7.37 14.09 6.16
CA LYS A 12 -6.79 14.84 7.30
C LYS A 12 -5.55 15.69 6.98
N THR A 13 -4.87 15.42 5.87
CA THR A 13 -3.70 16.18 5.41
C THR A 13 -4.06 17.38 4.53
N LEU A 14 -5.34 17.53 4.15
CA LEU A 14 -5.87 18.66 3.39
C LEU A 14 -6.49 19.70 4.33
N PRO A 15 -6.55 20.98 3.92
CA PRO A 15 -7.31 22.00 4.65
C PRO A 15 -8.72 21.52 4.96
N ASP A 16 -9.14 21.71 6.21
CA ASP A 16 -10.46 21.33 6.73
C ASP A 16 -10.80 19.83 6.64
N GLY A 17 -9.82 18.97 6.32
CA GLY A 17 -10.02 17.52 6.21
C GLY A 17 -10.88 17.08 5.02
N THR A 18 -11.13 17.97 4.07
CA THR A 18 -12.04 17.75 2.93
C THR A 18 -11.31 17.83 1.58
N LEU A 19 -11.88 17.16 0.58
CA LEU A 19 -11.43 17.32 -0.80
C LEU A 19 -11.92 18.68 -1.34
N PRO A 20 -11.13 19.37 -2.16
CA PRO A 20 -11.61 20.50 -2.95
C PRO A 20 -12.83 20.11 -3.80
N ALA A 21 -13.65 21.09 -4.17
CA ALA A 21 -14.77 20.86 -5.08
C ALA A 21 -14.28 20.38 -6.46
N ASN A 22 -15.05 19.49 -7.09
CA ASN A 22 -14.84 19.02 -8.47
C ASN A 22 -13.51 18.30 -8.73
N VAL A 23 -12.95 17.59 -7.73
CA VAL A 23 -11.76 16.76 -7.94
C VAL A 23 -12.11 15.58 -8.86
N ARG A 24 -11.40 15.48 -9.98
CA ARG A 24 -11.61 14.40 -10.95
C ARG A 24 -11.38 13.03 -10.32
N GLY A 25 -12.26 12.08 -10.63
CA GLY A 25 -12.17 10.72 -10.11
C GLY A 25 -12.81 10.53 -8.74
N PHE A 26 -13.49 11.55 -8.20
CA PHE A 26 -14.25 11.48 -6.95
C PHE A 26 -15.72 11.82 -7.18
N ASP A 27 -16.58 11.20 -6.38
CA ASP A 27 -17.99 11.54 -6.28
C ASP A 27 -18.15 12.93 -5.64
N PRO A 28 -18.88 13.86 -6.28
CA PRO A 28 -19.00 15.25 -5.80
C PRO A 28 -19.86 15.38 -4.53
N VAL A 29 -20.70 14.39 -4.21
CA VAL A 29 -21.57 14.38 -3.04
C VAL A 29 -20.88 13.68 -1.87
N THR A 30 -20.32 12.48 -2.10
CA THR A 30 -19.75 11.66 -1.03
C THR A 30 -18.25 11.89 -0.82
N SER A 31 -17.59 12.62 -1.72
CA SER A 31 -16.13 12.81 -1.73
C SER A 31 -15.33 11.49 -1.70
N ARG A 32 -15.95 10.41 -2.21
CA ARG A 32 -15.32 9.08 -2.30
C ARG A 32 -14.74 8.88 -3.69
N PRO A 33 -13.62 8.17 -3.84
CA PRO A 33 -13.10 7.85 -5.16
C PRO A 33 -14.08 6.95 -5.93
N LEU A 34 -14.24 7.22 -7.23
CA LEU A 34 -15.16 6.47 -8.11
C LEU A 34 -14.69 5.02 -8.35
N THR A 35 -13.39 4.75 -8.16
CA THR A 35 -12.76 3.43 -8.30
C THR A 35 -11.73 3.23 -7.19
N TRP A 36 -11.51 1.99 -6.76
CA TRP A 36 -10.54 1.67 -5.72
C TRP A 36 -9.80 0.35 -6.00
N PRO A 37 -8.45 0.31 -5.91
CA PRO A 37 -7.52 1.44 -5.88
C PRO A 37 -7.69 2.39 -7.07
N MET A 38 -7.39 3.68 -6.90
CA MET A 38 -7.36 4.60 -8.03
C MET A 38 -6.09 4.39 -8.87
N ARG A 39 -6.25 4.38 -10.20
CA ARG A 39 -5.11 4.30 -11.13
C ARG A 39 -4.16 5.49 -10.91
N ASN A 40 -2.85 5.23 -10.97
CA ASN A 40 -1.79 6.23 -10.76
C ASN A 40 -1.79 6.86 -9.36
N THR A 41 -2.31 6.15 -8.36
CA THR A 41 -2.25 6.55 -6.95
C THR A 41 -1.61 5.46 -6.11
N LEU A 42 -1.18 5.81 -4.90
CA LEU A 42 -0.77 4.84 -3.90
C LEU A 42 -2.01 4.37 -3.12
N ALA A 43 -2.12 3.06 -2.94
CA ALA A 43 -3.08 2.48 -2.01
C ALA A 43 -2.35 1.86 -0.84
N HIS A 44 -2.93 2.01 0.35
CA HIS A 44 -2.38 1.43 1.56
C HIS A 44 -2.90 0.00 1.70
N TRP A 45 -2.05 -0.88 2.21
CA TRP A 45 -2.39 -2.26 2.54
C TRP A 45 -1.91 -2.53 3.97
N ALA A 46 -2.54 -3.51 4.61
CA ALA A 46 -2.11 -3.98 5.91
C ALA A 46 -2.25 -5.50 6.00
N VAL A 47 -1.47 -6.10 6.89
CA VAL A 47 -1.62 -7.49 7.28
C VAL A 47 -1.47 -7.56 8.79
N LEU A 48 -2.36 -8.31 9.45
CA LEU A 48 -2.20 -8.68 10.85
C LEU A 48 -1.71 -10.12 10.90
N LEU A 49 -0.52 -10.33 11.45
CA LEU A 49 0.00 -11.66 11.76
C LEU A 49 -0.20 -11.90 13.25
N THR A 50 -1.10 -12.82 13.61
CA THR A 50 -1.29 -13.28 14.99
C THR A 50 -0.41 -14.49 15.27
N ASP A 51 -0.11 -14.72 16.55
CA ASP A 51 0.58 -15.94 17.01
C ASP A 51 1.96 -16.17 16.37
N VAL A 52 2.66 -15.08 16.03
CA VAL A 52 4.03 -15.15 15.53
C VAL A 52 4.96 -15.60 16.67
N ALA A 53 5.63 -16.73 16.49
CA ALA A 53 6.58 -17.25 17.48
C ALA A 53 7.73 -16.26 17.71
N ALA A 54 8.29 -16.25 18.93
CA ALA A 54 9.47 -15.44 19.20
C ALA A 54 10.65 -15.84 18.30
N GLY A 55 11.38 -14.85 17.78
CA GLY A 55 12.49 -15.08 16.86
C GLY A 55 12.80 -13.88 15.97
N GLU A 56 13.80 -14.06 15.10
CA GLU A 56 14.24 -13.08 14.11
C GLU A 56 13.59 -13.36 12.76
N TYR A 57 13.00 -12.33 12.16
CA TYR A 57 12.26 -12.41 10.91
C TYR A 57 12.73 -11.36 9.91
N GLU A 58 12.62 -11.68 8.63
CA GLU A 58 12.74 -10.70 7.54
C GLU A 58 11.38 -10.59 6.84
N LEU A 59 10.73 -9.43 6.99
CA LEU A 59 9.51 -9.11 6.27
C LEU A 59 9.86 -8.62 4.87
N ARG A 60 9.21 -9.19 3.86
CA ARG A 60 9.34 -8.78 2.46
C ARG A 60 7.98 -8.39 1.91
N CYS A 61 7.93 -7.30 1.15
CA CYS A 61 6.73 -6.88 0.42
C CYS A 61 6.98 -6.84 -1.08
N ARG A 62 6.02 -7.36 -1.86
CA ARG A 62 5.94 -7.16 -3.30
C ARG A 62 4.49 -6.91 -3.73
N THR A 63 4.30 -6.15 -4.79
CA THR A 63 2.98 -5.92 -5.40
C THR A 63 2.79 -6.73 -6.69
N VAL A 64 1.53 -7.01 -7.01
CA VAL A 64 1.07 -7.58 -8.29
C VAL A 64 0.05 -6.61 -8.87
N ASP A 65 0.20 -6.23 -10.13
CA ASP A 65 -0.75 -5.33 -10.79
C ASP A 65 -2.03 -6.04 -11.24
N ALA A 66 -2.99 -5.26 -11.77
CA ALA A 66 -4.27 -5.78 -12.26
C ALA A 66 -4.16 -6.74 -13.46
N ASN A 67 -3.00 -6.78 -14.13
CA ASN A 67 -2.71 -7.72 -15.23
C ASN A 67 -1.97 -8.98 -14.72
N GLY A 68 -1.77 -9.13 -13.41
CA GLY A 68 -1.02 -10.24 -12.83
C GLY A 68 0.50 -10.09 -12.93
N ILE A 69 1.00 -8.90 -13.26
CA ILE A 69 2.44 -8.65 -13.39
C ILE A 69 2.99 -8.27 -12.02
N ALA A 70 3.84 -9.14 -11.47
CA ALA A 70 4.53 -8.90 -10.21
C ALA A 70 5.72 -7.95 -10.39
N GLN A 71 6.11 -7.24 -9.32
CA GLN A 71 7.36 -6.47 -9.29
C GLN A 71 8.56 -7.34 -9.73
N PRO A 72 9.46 -6.81 -10.58
CA PRO A 72 10.58 -7.57 -11.10
C PRO A 72 11.54 -7.98 -9.98
N MET A 73 12.08 -9.19 -10.08
CA MET A 73 13.16 -9.62 -9.19
C MET A 73 14.41 -8.76 -9.40
N PRO A 74 15.25 -8.57 -8.36
CA PRO A 74 16.50 -7.81 -8.46
C PRO A 74 17.34 -8.30 -9.65
N ARG A 75 17.61 -7.39 -10.59
CA ARG A 75 18.49 -7.67 -11.73
C ARG A 75 19.95 -7.54 -11.27
N PRO A 76 20.87 -8.39 -11.75
CA PRO A 76 22.31 -8.28 -11.44
C PRO A 76 22.91 -6.91 -11.81
N PHE A 77 22.36 -6.26 -12.83
CA PHE A 77 22.74 -4.92 -13.26
C PHE A 77 21.53 -3.99 -13.11
N GLN A 78 21.67 -2.94 -12.30
CA GLN A 78 20.62 -1.94 -12.11
C GLN A 78 20.46 -1.12 -13.40
N LYS A 79 19.35 -1.31 -14.11
CA LYS A 79 18.77 -0.22 -14.92
C LYS A 79 17.99 0.68 -13.96
N SER A 80 17.90 1.97 -14.28
CA SER A 80 17.24 2.98 -13.44
C SER A 80 15.85 2.52 -12.96
N GLY A 81 15.57 2.81 -11.69
CA GLY A 81 14.32 2.41 -11.00
C GLY A 81 14.62 1.69 -9.68
N GLN A 82 14.31 2.32 -8.54
CA GLN A 82 14.40 1.70 -7.22
C GLN A 82 13.18 0.79 -6.97
N ASN A 83 13.05 -0.30 -7.74
CA ASN A 83 11.93 -1.24 -7.61
C ASN A 83 12.38 -2.58 -6.99
N LEU A 84 13.36 -2.53 -6.08
CA LEU A 84 13.77 -3.70 -5.33
C LEU A 84 12.68 -4.09 -4.32
N ILE A 85 12.54 -5.39 -4.07
CA ILE A 85 11.67 -5.89 -2.99
C ILE A 85 12.13 -5.27 -1.67
N GLN A 86 11.24 -4.53 -1.01
CA GLN A 86 11.50 -3.95 0.29
C GLN A 86 11.70 -5.06 1.33
N ARG A 87 12.70 -4.87 2.21
CA ARG A 87 13.02 -5.78 3.31
C ARG A 87 13.08 -5.02 4.62
N VAL A 88 12.49 -5.58 5.66
CA VAL A 88 12.53 -5.05 7.03
C VAL A 88 12.84 -6.20 7.97
N SER A 89 13.88 -6.06 8.80
CA SER A 89 14.18 -7.01 9.87
C SER A 89 13.29 -6.73 11.08
N LEU A 90 12.73 -7.79 11.68
CA LEU A 90 11.86 -7.72 12.84
C LEU A 90 12.29 -8.78 13.86
N SER A 91 12.44 -8.38 15.12
CA SER A 91 12.59 -9.31 16.24
C SER A 91 11.27 -9.39 17.00
N VAL A 92 10.74 -10.61 17.13
CA VAL A 92 9.52 -10.88 17.91
C VAL A 92 9.96 -11.49 19.25
N MET A 93 9.54 -10.86 20.33
CA MET A 93 9.82 -11.32 21.69
C MET A 93 8.57 -11.96 22.29
N THR A 94 8.74 -12.97 23.14
CA THR A 94 7.64 -13.47 23.98
C THR A 94 7.16 -12.37 24.92
N SER A 95 5.83 -12.19 24.99
CA SER A 95 5.18 -11.25 25.90
C SER A 95 5.28 -11.70 27.36
#